data_AF-C3MR38-F1
#
_entry.id   AF-C3MR38-F1
#
_cell.length_a   1.000
_cell.length_b   1.000
_cell.length_c   1.000
_cell.angle_alpha   90.00
_cell.angle_beta   90.00
_cell.angle_gamma   90.00
#
_symmetry.space_group_name_H-M   'P 1'
#
loop_
_entity.id
_entity.type
_entity.pdbx_description
1 polymer ?
#
loop_
_entity_poly.entity_id
_entity_poly.type
_entity_poly.pdbx_seq_one_letter_code
_entity_poly.pdbx_strand_id
1 'polypeptide(L)'
;MLNTSTRNKLEGRQYDPNDPEQQECLRKAKCYIDRTVDPPVIRYIADDNDNDYEIIGWVWLTMNGELKSNGVKVTKGDGYFIYNNKKYLPGVYYLIRKNGRELLVSEEFLKSL
;
A
#
# COMPACT_ATOMS: atom_id res chain seq x y z
N MET A 1 -6.15 -0.13 -13.32
CA MET A 1 -5.54 -1.43 -12.99
C MET A 1 -4.57 -1.76 -14.12
N LEU A 2 -3.26 -1.70 -13.89
CA LEU A 2 -2.30 -2.17 -14.90
C LEU A 2 -2.15 -3.68 -14.71
N ASN A 3 -2.40 -4.41 -15.78
CA ASN A 3 -2.46 -5.86 -15.82
C ASN A 3 -1.11 -6.43 -15.36
N THR A 4 -1.12 -7.33 -14.37
CA THR A 4 0.06 -8.01 -13.81
C THR A 4 0.87 -8.76 -14.88
N SER A 5 0.25 -9.04 -16.03
CA SER A 5 0.86 -9.65 -17.22
C SER A 5 1.92 -8.76 -17.92
N THR A 6 1.88 -7.44 -17.73
CA THR A 6 2.81 -6.50 -18.39
C THR A 6 4.11 -6.29 -17.60
N ARG A 7 4.06 -6.35 -16.25
CA ARG A 7 5.24 -6.18 -15.37
C ARG A 7 6.35 -7.20 -15.68
N ASN A 8 5.99 -8.44 -15.98
CA ASN A 8 6.97 -9.50 -16.26
C ASN A 8 7.51 -9.51 -17.70
N LYS A 9 6.96 -8.71 -18.62
CA LYS A 9 7.35 -8.77 -20.04
C LYS A 9 8.55 -7.89 -20.38
N LEU A 10 8.83 -6.81 -19.64
CA LEU A 10 9.93 -5.89 -19.98
C LEU A 10 11.17 -6.02 -19.09
N GLU A 11 11.06 -6.62 -17.90
CA GLU A 11 12.20 -6.78 -17.00
C GLU A 11 13.35 -7.54 -17.68
N GLY A 12 14.54 -6.94 -17.67
CA GLY A 12 15.74 -7.51 -18.25
C GLY A 12 15.79 -7.54 -19.78
N ARG A 13 14.78 -7.00 -20.49
CA ARG A 13 14.83 -6.88 -21.96
C ARG A 13 15.87 -5.82 -22.36
N GLN A 14 16.59 -6.07 -23.44
CA GLN A 14 17.48 -5.08 -24.04
C GLN A 14 16.69 -3.81 -24.40
N TYR A 15 17.26 -2.65 -24.08
CA TYR A 15 16.67 -1.36 -24.39
C TYR A 15 16.53 -1.19 -25.91
N ASP A 16 15.30 -0.86 -26.35
CA ASP A 16 14.97 -0.50 -27.72
C ASP A 16 14.19 0.83 -27.70
N PRO A 17 14.76 1.92 -28.25
CA PRO A 17 14.09 3.21 -28.30
C PRO A 17 12.80 3.22 -29.15
N ASN A 18 12.57 2.21 -29.99
CA ASN A 18 11.39 2.10 -30.85
C ASN A 18 10.33 1.15 -30.30
N ASP A 19 10.57 0.47 -29.17
CA ASP A 19 9.60 -0.42 -28.54
C ASP A 19 8.54 0.43 -27.79
N PRO A 20 7.26 0.41 -28.22
CA PRO A 20 6.22 1.24 -27.64
C PRO A 20 5.91 0.88 -26.17
N GLU A 21 6.13 -0.37 -25.76
CA GLU A 21 5.94 -0.80 -24.37
C GLU A 21 7.04 -0.21 -23.47
N GLN A 22 8.29 -0.20 -23.95
CA GLN A 22 9.41 0.43 -23.23
C GLN A 22 9.21 1.95 -23.13
N GLN A 23 8.80 2.60 -24.22
CA GLN A 23 8.49 4.03 -24.23
C GLN A 23 7.38 4.38 -23.22
N GLU A 24 6.29 3.61 -23.20
CA GLU A 24 5.19 3.84 -22.25
C GLU A 24 5.63 3.63 -20.80
N CYS A 25 6.44 2.62 -20.56
CA CYS A 25 6.98 2.30 -19.24
C CYS A 25 7.92 3.41 -18.70
N LEU A 26 8.83 3.90 -19.54
CA LEU A 26 9.72 5.02 -19.23
C LEU A 26 8.91 6.32 -19.02
N ARG A 27 7.93 6.59 -19.91
CA ARG A 27 7.04 7.78 -19.81
C ARG A 27 6.25 7.80 -18.50
N LYS A 28 5.84 6.63 -18.01
CA LYS A 28 5.10 6.48 -16.73
C LYS A 28 6.00 6.38 -15.50
N ALA A 29 7.32 6.50 -15.66
CA ALA A 29 8.29 6.30 -14.59
C ALA A 29 8.10 4.97 -13.83
N LYS A 30 7.77 3.90 -14.56
CA LYS A 30 7.61 2.53 -14.00
C LYS A 30 8.85 1.68 -14.17
N CYS A 31 9.76 2.10 -15.03
CA CYS A 31 11.04 1.46 -15.27
C CYS A 31 12.10 2.51 -15.59
N TYR A 32 13.35 2.08 -15.60
CA TYR A 32 14.51 2.85 -16.02
C TYR A 32 15.40 2.02 -16.93
N ILE A 33 16.29 2.70 -17.64
CA ILE A 33 17.32 2.07 -18.48
C ILE A 33 18.54 1.82 -17.60
N ASP A 34 18.87 0.57 -17.35
CA ASP A 34 20.10 0.15 -16.68
C ASP A 34 21.23 0.08 -17.69
N ARG A 35 22.13 1.05 -17.59
CA ARG A 35 23.33 1.17 -18.44
C ARG A 35 24.58 0.58 -17.79
N THR A 36 24.45 -0.09 -16.64
CA THR A 36 25.57 -0.76 -15.97
C THR A 36 25.92 -2.11 -16.60
N VAL A 37 25.05 -2.62 -17.47
CA VAL A 37 25.24 -3.82 -18.28
C VAL A 37 25.26 -3.46 -19.78
N ASP A 38 25.97 -4.26 -20.58
CA ASP A 38 26.10 -4.10 -22.03
C ASP A 38 25.59 -5.35 -22.77
N PRO A 39 24.55 -5.25 -23.63
CA PRO A 39 23.80 -4.05 -23.98
C PRO A 39 22.90 -3.56 -22.82
N PRO A 40 22.55 -2.26 -22.76
CA PRO A 40 21.66 -1.72 -21.73
C PRO A 40 20.31 -2.44 -21.71
N VAL A 41 19.72 -2.58 -20.52
CA VAL A 41 18.45 -3.29 -20.33
C VAL A 41 17.41 -2.42 -19.63
N ILE A 42 16.13 -2.75 -19.80
CA ILE A 42 15.03 -2.19 -19.02
C ILE A 42 14.98 -2.89 -17.66
N ARG A 43 14.97 -2.09 -16.59
CA ARG A 43 14.70 -2.53 -15.23
C ARG A 43 13.41 -1.88 -14.77
N TYR A 44 12.45 -2.66 -14.31
CA TYR A 44 11.35 -2.10 -13.56
C TYR A 44 11.91 -1.40 -12.32
N ILE A 45 11.41 -0.19 -12.09
CA ILE A 45 11.37 0.33 -10.74
C ILE A 45 10.35 -0.60 -10.13
N ALA A 46 10.82 -1.59 -9.38
CA ALA A 46 9.91 -2.45 -8.67
C ALA A 46 8.93 -1.52 -7.95
N ASP A 47 7.63 -1.82 -8.07
CA ASP A 47 6.65 -1.27 -7.14
C ASP A 47 6.96 -1.91 -5.76
N ASP A 48 8.21 -1.82 -5.28
CA ASP A 48 8.76 -2.32 -4.01
C ASP A 48 8.26 -1.49 -2.84
N ASN A 49 7.15 -0.78 -3.03
CA ASN A 49 6.15 -0.68 -2.00
C ASN A 49 4.99 -1.62 -2.32
N ASP A 50 5.24 -2.92 -2.18
CA ASP A 50 4.22 -3.87 -1.69
C ASP A 50 3.69 -3.45 -0.28
N ASN A 51 4.17 -2.32 0.25
CA ASN A 51 3.69 -1.55 1.39
C ASN A 51 2.94 -0.25 1.00
N ASP A 52 2.41 -0.13 -0.21
CA ASP A 52 1.46 0.93 -0.57
C ASP A 52 0.13 0.70 0.16
N TYR A 53 0.13 1.06 1.45
CA TYR A 53 -1.08 1.20 2.23
C TYR A 53 -1.35 2.69 2.47
N GLU A 54 -2.60 3.08 2.27
CA GLU A 54 -3.06 4.44 2.58
C GLU A 54 -3.73 4.41 3.96
N ILE A 55 -3.33 5.29 4.87
CA ILE A 55 -4.09 5.53 6.11
C ILE A 55 -5.29 6.39 5.74
N ILE A 56 -6.48 5.79 5.77
CA ILE A 56 -7.75 6.44 5.40
C ILE A 56 -8.62 6.80 6.61
N GLY A 57 -8.19 6.39 7.81
CA GLY A 57 -8.86 6.75 9.05
C GLY A 57 -8.11 6.26 10.29
N TRP A 58 -8.59 6.66 11.46
CA TRP A 58 -8.06 6.24 12.74
C TRP A 58 -9.15 6.18 13.81
N VAL A 59 -8.90 5.37 14.83
CA VAL A 59 -9.72 5.24 16.04
C VAL A 59 -8.80 5.25 17.24
N TRP A 60 -9.10 6.09 18.23
CA TRP A 60 -8.41 6.14 19.50
C TRP A 60 -9.42 5.90 20.61
N LEU A 61 -9.25 4.79 21.33
CA LEU A 61 -9.97 4.51 22.56
C LEU A 61 -8.97 4.60 23.72
N THR A 62 -9.20 5.51 24.65
CA THR A 62 -8.37 5.66 25.84
C THR A 62 -8.77 4.66 26.92
N MET A 63 -7.88 4.43 27.90
CA MET A 63 -8.14 3.55 29.05
C MET A 63 -9.30 4.06 29.94
N ASN A 64 -9.61 5.36 29.93
CA ASN A 64 -10.75 5.95 30.64
C ASN A 64 -12.05 5.96 29.80
N GLY A 65 -12.06 5.34 28.62
CA GLY A 65 -13.26 5.16 27.81
C GLY A 65 -13.63 6.35 26.92
N GLU A 66 -12.73 7.30 26.69
CA GLU A 66 -12.92 8.34 25.66
C GLU A 66 -12.68 7.73 24.28
N LEU A 67 -13.63 7.90 23.35
CA LEU A 67 -13.55 7.37 21.99
C LEU A 67 -13.52 8.53 20.99
N LYS A 68 -12.45 8.60 20.21
CA LYS A 68 -12.27 9.53 19.09
C LYS A 68 -12.04 8.74 17.81
N SER A 69 -12.59 9.18 16.69
CA SER A 69 -12.40 8.53 15.40
C SER A 69 -12.47 9.54 14.26
N ASN A 70 -11.71 9.28 13.20
CA ASN A 70 -11.78 10.02 11.95
C ASN A 70 -11.74 9.04 10.78
N GLY A 71 -12.59 9.23 9.76
CA GLY A 71 -12.64 8.37 8.57
C GLY A 71 -13.13 6.93 8.84
N VAL A 72 -13.45 6.57 10.08
CA VAL A 72 -13.95 5.23 10.47
C VAL A 72 -15.19 5.39 11.33
N LYS A 73 -16.27 4.67 11.02
CA LYS A 73 -17.46 4.57 11.87
C LYS A 73 -17.33 3.34 12.77
N VAL A 74 -17.42 3.55 14.08
CA VAL A 74 -17.34 2.50 15.09
C VAL A 74 -18.46 2.65 16.11
N THR A 75 -18.85 1.55 16.74
CA THR A 75 -19.82 1.57 17.84
C THR A 75 -19.09 1.48 19.16
N LYS A 76 -19.32 2.44 20.06
CA LYS A 76 -18.74 2.43 21.40
C LYS A 76 -19.41 1.36 22.27
N GLY A 77 -18.62 0.57 22.97
CA GLY A 77 -19.05 -0.32 24.05
C GLY A 77 -18.45 0.12 25.39
N ASP A 78 -18.65 -0.70 26.42
CA ASP A 78 -18.06 -0.47 27.74
C ASP A 78 -16.62 -0.98 27.78
N GLY A 79 -15.64 -0.06 27.70
CA GLY A 79 -14.22 -0.39 27.66
C GLY A 79 -13.71 -0.97 26.33
N TYR A 80 -14.52 -0.95 25.27
CA TYR A 80 -14.13 -1.41 23.92
C TYR A 80 -14.88 -0.63 22.84
N PHE A 81 -14.48 -0.81 21.57
CA PHE A 81 -15.29 -0.41 20.43
C PHE A 81 -15.50 -1.59 19.46
N ILE A 82 -16.56 -1.53 18.66
CA ILE A 82 -16.89 -2.52 17.64
C ILE A 82 -16.63 -1.94 16.26
N TYR A 83 -15.88 -2.69 15.45
CA TYR A 83 -15.69 -2.45 14.02
C TYR A 83 -15.82 -3.79 13.28
N ASN A 84 -16.62 -3.84 12.21
CA ASN A 84 -16.88 -5.07 11.43
C ASN A 84 -17.15 -6.32 12.29
N ASN A 85 -18.06 -6.20 13.27
CA ASN A 85 -18.45 -7.26 14.22
C ASN A 85 -17.30 -7.79 15.12
N LYS A 86 -16.17 -7.09 15.20
CA LYS A 86 -15.05 -7.42 16.10
C LYS A 86 -14.93 -6.37 17.19
N LYS A 87 -14.61 -6.83 18.41
CA LYS A 87 -14.30 -5.95 19.55
C LYS A 87 -12.82 -5.59 19.56
N TYR A 88 -12.53 -4.33 19.87
CA TYR A 88 -11.19 -3.78 19.99
C TYR A 88 -11.04 -3.11 21.35
N LEU A 89 -9.94 -3.41 22.04
CA LEU A 89 -9.60 -2.90 23.36
C LEU A 89 -9.09 -1.45 23.27
N PRO A 90 -8.86 -0.77 24.41
CA PRO A 90 -8.22 0.54 24.41
C PRO A 90 -6.88 0.52 23.68
N GLY A 91 -6.63 1.56 22.87
CA GLY A 91 -5.47 1.66 21.99
C GLY A 91 -5.70 2.61 20.83
N VAL A 92 -4.65 2.79 20.02
CA VAL A 92 -4.69 3.53 18.76
C VAL A 92 -4.71 2.54 17.61
N TYR A 93 -5.69 2.70 16.72
CA TYR A 93 -5.90 1.87 15.55
C TYR A 93 -6.01 2.72 14.30
N TYR A 94 -5.47 2.22 13.19
CA TYR A 94 -5.48 2.87 11.89
C TYR A 94 -6.26 2.03 10.90
N LEU A 95 -7.18 2.66 10.17
CA LEU A 95 -7.84 2.05 9.02
C LEU A 95 -6.93 2.28 7.82
N ILE A 96 -6.33 1.20 7.33
CA ILE A 96 -5.46 1.21 6.17
C ILE A 96 -6.17 0.60 4.97
N ARG A 97 -5.93 1.15 3.78
CA ARG A 97 -6.29 0.54 2.51
C ARG A 97 -5.04 -0.01 1.84
N LYS A 98 -4.95 -1.33 1.71
CA LYS A 98 -3.84 -2.04 1.05
C LYS A 98 -4.39 -2.97 -0.01
N ASN A 99 -3.92 -2.84 -1.26
CA ASN A 99 -4.40 -3.67 -2.39
C ASN A 99 -5.94 -3.64 -2.56
N GLY A 100 -6.55 -2.48 -2.36
CA GLY A 100 -8.01 -2.28 -2.44
C GLY A 100 -8.81 -2.88 -1.28
N ARG A 101 -8.15 -3.44 -0.25
CA ARG A 101 -8.79 -3.99 0.95
C ARG A 101 -8.58 -3.06 2.13
N GLU A 102 -9.62 -2.90 2.94
CA GLU A 102 -9.59 -2.07 4.13
C GLU A 102 -9.42 -2.93 5.39
N LEU A 103 -8.44 -2.57 6.21
CA LEU A 103 -8.03 -3.29 7.41
C LEU A 103 -7.84 -2.31 8.55
N LEU A 104 -8.43 -2.61 9.71
CA LEU A 104 -8.17 -1.86 10.94
C LEU A 104 -7.04 -2.57 11.70
N VAL A 105 -5.90 -1.90 11.83
CA VAL A 105 -4.67 -2.43 12.46
C VAL A 105 -4.28 -1.61 13.68
N SER A 106 -3.60 -2.22 14.65
CA SER A 106 -3.04 -1.48 15.79
C SER A 106 -1.86 -0.62 15.36
N GLU A 107 -1.56 0.44 16.12
CA GLU A 107 -0.35 1.23 15.94
C GLU A 107 0.93 0.38 16.00
N GLU A 108 1.00 -0.59 16.91
CA GLU A 108 2.14 -1.51 17.03
C GLU A 108 2.35 -2.34 15.76
N PHE A 109 1.26 -2.88 15.19
CA PHE A 109 1.33 -3.62 13.94
C PHE A 109 1.76 -2.70 12.79
N LEU A 110 1.19 -1.49 12.72
CA LEU A 110 1.52 -0.50 11.69
C LEU A 110 3.01 -0.10 11.73
N LYS A 111 3.59 0.05 12.93
CA LYS A 111 5.03 0.33 13.12
C LYS A 111 5.95 -0.82 12.70
N SER A 112 5.41 -2.04 12.58
CA SER A 112 6.15 -3.24 12.18
C SER A 112 6.01 -3.62 10.71
N LEU A 113 5.14 -2.92 9.97
CA LEU A 113 4.98 -3.06 8.51
C LEU A 113 6.12 -2.36 7.78
#